data_AF-A0A1A9BM73-F1
#
_entry.id   AF-A0A1A9BM73-F1
#
_cell.length_a   1.000
_cell.length_b   1.000
_cell.length_c   1.000
_cell.angle_alpha   90.00
_cell.angle_beta   90.00
_cell.angle_gamma   90.00
#
_symmetry.space_group_name_H-M   'P 1'
#
loop_
_entity.id
_entity.type
_entity.pdbx_description
1 polymer ?
#
loop_
_entity_poly.entity_id
_entity_poly.type
_entity_poly.pdbx_seq_one_letter_code
_entity_poly.pdbx_strand_id
1 'polypeptide(L)'
;MSRLSRAQNPVQQAGPSAAPIQVHVPATGHGGASVGGVTVTAAPGQEIQQAVLNHLHRLALAEGHPVRATILDGRIGYAVPLQINLDGSSALTGQPWEVPAEPPTPACVIDAHPIPLGTVSPPTGVFGPPPVMDPPATAEPGTPLTPSPAPCTPQPKPKPHPLLQATDLPPEPAPAPKNSTRVRGFDAVAEAVLGDEPSPAGPLAEPVAAINEAVREGRTEDAARLAERTVAEASRTLGPEHPEVLRLRELAAYIAYLAGEPDRAFALALEVAGIHHRAHDREAAYGNVLSAATAWRAVRDPELGLRLGDELIALWSALAEDGGPAAEEPGRLESARTRMTRLTERAARL
;
A
#
# COMPACT_ATOMS: atom_id res chain seq x y z
N MET A 1 46.39 47.00 -32.46
CA MET A 1 46.32 45.58 -32.88
C MET A 1 45.60 44.82 -31.76
N SER A 2 44.36 45.13 -31.39
CA SER A 2 43.10 44.90 -32.12
C SER A 2 42.96 43.46 -32.60
N ARG A 3 42.21 42.64 -31.83
CA ARG A 3 41.28 41.58 -32.27
C ARG A 3 40.72 40.85 -31.04
N LEU A 4 39.82 41.51 -30.31
CA LEU A 4 38.84 40.82 -29.46
C LEU A 4 37.66 40.46 -30.36
N SER A 5 37.61 39.20 -30.75
CA SER A 5 36.53 38.63 -31.54
C SER A 5 35.21 38.78 -30.80
N ARG A 6 34.35 39.59 -31.41
CA ARG A 6 32.92 39.74 -31.14
C ARG A 6 32.25 38.39 -31.35
N ALA A 7 32.12 37.60 -30.29
CA ALA A 7 31.25 36.44 -30.29
C ALA A 7 29.81 36.95 -30.38
N GLN A 8 29.18 36.59 -31.48
CA GLN A 8 27.83 36.94 -31.86
C GLN A 8 26.88 36.39 -30.78
N ASN A 9 26.09 37.26 -30.15
CA ASN A 9 24.86 36.84 -29.49
C ASN A 9 23.91 36.38 -30.61
N PRO A 10 23.60 35.09 -30.76
CA PRO A 10 22.44 34.73 -31.55
C PRO A 10 21.23 35.25 -30.78
N VAL A 11 20.57 36.22 -31.40
CA VAL A 11 19.18 36.60 -31.12
C VAL A 11 18.38 35.30 -31.14
N GLN A 12 18.13 34.74 -29.96
CA GLN A 12 17.30 33.56 -29.83
C GLN A 12 15.87 34.04 -30.05
N GLN A 13 15.41 33.68 -31.24
CA GLN A 13 14.16 34.07 -31.85
C GLN A 13 13.00 33.86 -30.87
N ALA A 14 12.20 34.90 -30.72
CA ALA A 14 10.90 34.85 -30.07
C ALA A 14 9.97 33.94 -30.90
N GLY A 15 9.99 32.65 -30.58
CA GLY A 15 8.90 31.70 -30.81
C GLY A 15 7.84 31.81 -29.72
N PRO A 16 6.64 31.25 -29.93
CA PRO A 16 5.40 31.70 -29.30
C PRO A 16 5.49 31.73 -27.78
N SER A 17 4.93 32.78 -27.19
CA SER A 17 4.80 33.02 -25.76
C SER A 17 4.14 31.84 -25.04
N ALA A 18 4.92 30.81 -24.74
CA ALA A 18 4.53 29.76 -23.81
C ALA A 18 4.40 30.42 -22.45
N ALA A 19 3.19 30.37 -21.88
CA ALA A 19 2.96 30.86 -20.53
C ALA A 19 4.01 30.23 -19.59
N PRO A 20 4.68 31.01 -18.74
CA PRO A 20 5.69 30.47 -17.84
C PRO A 20 5.04 29.38 -16.99
N ILE A 21 5.68 28.21 -16.96
CA ILE A 21 5.18 27.07 -16.18
C ILE A 21 5.22 27.47 -14.70
N GLN A 22 4.06 27.53 -14.05
CA GLN A 22 4.01 27.83 -12.63
C GLN A 22 4.40 26.60 -11.83
N VAL A 23 5.38 26.78 -10.94
CA VAL A 23 5.81 25.75 -10.01
C VAL A 23 5.46 26.19 -8.61
N HIS A 24 4.53 25.50 -7.95
CA HIS A 24 4.10 25.84 -6.60
C HIS A 24 4.71 24.86 -5.59
N VAL A 25 5.49 25.37 -4.65
CA VAL A 25 5.99 24.63 -3.49
C VAL A 25 5.07 24.98 -2.32
N PRO A 26 4.15 24.09 -1.91
CA PRO A 26 3.24 24.37 -0.81
C PRO A 26 3.98 24.51 0.53
N ALA A 27 3.51 25.43 1.36
CA ALA A 27 4.01 25.66 2.71
C ALA A 27 3.87 24.42 3.62
N THR A 28 2.90 23.57 3.33
CA THR A 28 2.55 22.36 4.08
C THR A 28 3.45 21.16 3.72
N GLY A 29 4.73 21.24 4.11
CA GLY A 29 5.58 20.12 4.57
C GLY A 29 5.84 18.84 3.75
N HIS A 30 5.08 18.49 2.70
CA HIS A 30 5.04 17.13 2.15
C HIS A 30 5.97 16.86 0.96
N GLY A 31 7.21 17.37 0.97
CA GLY A 31 8.23 16.85 0.04
C GLY A 31 7.99 17.06 -1.47
N GLY A 32 6.91 17.73 -1.86
CA GLY A 32 6.43 17.77 -3.23
C GLY A 32 6.20 19.20 -3.72
N ALA A 33 6.47 19.43 -5.00
CA ALA A 33 6.20 20.67 -5.69
C ALA A 33 5.28 20.39 -6.88
N SER A 34 4.30 21.24 -7.14
CA SER A 34 3.44 21.12 -8.31
C SER A 34 4.05 21.90 -9.47
N VAL A 35 4.32 21.25 -10.61
CA VAL A 35 4.81 21.87 -11.86
C VAL A 35 3.67 21.84 -12.87
N GLY A 36 3.06 22.99 -13.18
CA GLY A 36 1.96 23.07 -14.14
C GLY A 36 0.73 22.21 -13.79
N GLY A 37 0.50 21.94 -12.50
CA GLY A 37 -0.56 21.06 -12.00
C GLY A 37 -0.12 19.59 -11.78
N VAL A 38 1.08 19.20 -12.22
CA VAL A 38 1.63 17.86 -12.00
C VAL A 38 2.48 17.84 -10.73
N THR A 39 2.18 16.94 -9.80
CA THR A 39 2.95 16.78 -8.57
C THR A 39 4.29 16.11 -8.82
N VAL A 40 5.38 16.83 -8.56
CA VAL A 40 6.74 16.32 -8.58
C VAL A 40 7.17 16.02 -7.14
N THR A 41 7.35 14.75 -6.84
CA THR A 41 7.87 14.26 -5.57
C THR A 41 9.35 13.98 -5.68
N ALA A 42 10.13 14.38 -4.67
CA ALA A 42 11.55 14.04 -4.62
C ALA A 42 11.73 12.55 -4.29
N ALA A 43 12.74 11.91 -4.88
CA ALA A 43 13.17 10.58 -4.47
C ALA A 43 13.79 10.61 -3.06
N PRO A 44 13.81 9.49 -2.31
CA PRO A 44 14.40 9.43 -0.98
C PRO A 44 15.87 9.94 -1.00
N GLY A 45 16.17 10.96 -0.18
CA GLY A 45 17.50 11.59 -0.11
C GLY A 45 17.78 12.69 -1.15
N GLN A 46 16.84 12.97 -2.06
CA GLN A 46 16.95 14.05 -3.04
C GLN A 46 16.24 15.32 -2.53
N GLU A 47 16.89 16.48 -2.68
CA GLU A 47 16.23 17.75 -2.39
C GLU A 47 15.09 18.02 -3.38
N ILE A 48 13.97 18.54 -2.88
CA ILE A 48 12.77 18.87 -3.67
C ILE A 48 13.12 19.86 -4.79
N GLN A 49 14.00 20.81 -4.47
CA GLN A 49 14.55 21.79 -5.40
C GLN A 49 15.23 21.08 -6.58
N GLN A 50 16.07 20.07 -6.28
CA GLN A 50 16.77 19.30 -7.30
C GLN A 50 15.81 18.41 -8.10
N ALA A 51 14.77 17.84 -7.47
CA ALA A 51 13.75 17.05 -8.15
C ALA A 51 12.95 17.90 -9.15
N VAL A 52 12.57 19.12 -8.75
CA VAL A 52 11.92 20.12 -9.61
C VAL A 52 12.81 20.52 -10.78
N LEU A 53 14.07 20.86 -10.50
CA LEU A 53 15.03 21.26 -11.56
C LEU A 53 15.28 20.10 -12.54
N ASN A 54 15.44 18.87 -12.06
CA ASN A 54 15.60 17.69 -12.90
C ASN A 54 14.34 17.38 -13.73
N HIS A 55 13.15 17.67 -13.21
CA HIS A 55 11.90 17.52 -13.95
C HIS A 55 11.76 18.60 -15.04
N LEU A 56 12.01 19.87 -14.71
CA LEU A 56 12.01 20.97 -15.67
C LEU A 56 13.06 20.79 -16.77
N HIS A 57 14.23 20.25 -16.43
CA HIS A 57 15.26 19.92 -17.41
C HIS A 57 14.83 18.78 -18.35
N ARG A 58 14.18 17.72 -17.83
CA ARG A 58 13.58 16.68 -18.68
C ARG A 58 12.51 17.23 -19.61
N LEU A 59 11.68 18.15 -19.14
CA LEU A 59 10.70 18.85 -19.99
C LEU A 59 11.40 19.67 -21.08
N ALA A 60 12.47 20.39 -20.76
CA ALA A 60 13.25 21.12 -21.77
C ALA A 60 13.86 20.20 -22.83
N LEU A 61 14.40 19.04 -22.43
CA LEU A 61 14.92 18.03 -23.36
C LEU A 61 13.83 17.40 -24.23
N ALA A 62 12.65 17.14 -23.67
CA ALA A 62 11.51 16.59 -24.40
C ALA A 62 10.94 17.57 -25.43
N GLU A 63 10.86 18.86 -25.06
CA GLU A 63 10.36 19.92 -25.93
C GLU A 63 11.42 20.42 -26.93
N GLY A 64 12.71 20.15 -26.69
CA GLY A 64 13.82 20.57 -27.55
C GLY A 64 14.14 22.07 -27.48
N HIS A 65 13.58 22.81 -26.52
CA HIS A 65 13.77 24.25 -26.33
C HIS A 65 13.95 24.60 -24.84
N PRO A 66 14.60 25.73 -24.49
CA PRO A 66 14.69 26.18 -23.11
C PRO A 66 13.32 26.46 -22.49
N VAL A 67 13.10 26.01 -21.25
CA VAL A 67 11.83 26.15 -20.53
C VAL A 67 11.91 27.30 -19.54
N ARG A 68 10.89 28.16 -19.51
CA ARG A 68 10.73 29.24 -18.52
C ARG A 68 9.71 28.83 -17.46
N ALA A 69 10.11 28.92 -16.20
CA ALA A 69 9.30 28.57 -15.04
C ALA A 69 9.29 29.68 -14.00
N THR A 70 8.20 29.83 -13.26
CA THR A 70 8.13 30.71 -12.08
C THR A 70 7.91 29.84 -10.85
N ILE A 71 8.90 29.77 -9.97
CA ILE A 71 8.82 29.01 -8.71
C ILE A 71 8.19 29.89 -7.65
N LEU A 72 6.95 29.59 -7.26
CA LEU A 72 6.28 30.14 -6.09
C LEU A 72 6.59 29.27 -4.89
N ASP A 73 7.42 29.78 -3.99
CA ASP A 73 7.72 29.12 -2.72
C ASP A 73 6.82 29.69 -1.62
N GLY A 74 5.76 28.95 -1.28
CA GLY A 74 4.83 29.32 -0.21
C GLY A 74 5.43 29.21 1.19
N ARG A 75 6.61 28.58 1.37
CA ARG A 75 7.29 28.49 2.67
C ARG A 75 7.96 29.80 3.05
N ILE A 76 8.51 30.50 2.06
CA ILE A 76 9.24 31.77 2.25
C ILE A 76 8.49 32.98 1.68
N GLY A 77 7.42 32.77 0.90
CA GLY A 77 6.60 33.85 0.33
C GLY A 77 7.20 34.53 -0.88
N TYR A 78 8.06 33.87 -1.65
CA TYR A 78 8.74 34.46 -2.82
C TYR A 78 8.41 33.72 -4.13
N ALA A 79 8.32 34.48 -5.21
CA ALA A 79 8.26 33.97 -6.58
C ALA A 79 9.56 34.26 -7.32
N VAL A 80 10.19 33.21 -7.86
CA VAL A 80 11.49 33.28 -8.54
C VAL A 80 11.33 32.86 -10.02
N PRO A 81 11.54 33.77 -10.99
CA PRO A 81 11.47 33.45 -12.40
C PRO A 81 12.80 32.85 -12.91
N LEU A 82 12.77 31.59 -13.36
CA LEU A 82 13.93 30.83 -13.82
C LEU A 82 13.75 30.35 -15.27
N GLN A 83 14.86 30.25 -16.00
CA GLN A 83 14.95 29.56 -17.28
C GLN A 83 15.92 28.39 -17.16
N ILE A 84 15.49 27.23 -17.66
CA ILE A 84 16.26 26.00 -17.68
C ILE A 84 16.64 25.71 -19.13
N ASN A 85 17.94 25.63 -19.40
CA ASN A 85 18.50 25.37 -20.72
C ASN A 85 18.67 23.85 -20.95
N LEU A 86 18.89 23.49 -22.21
CA LEU A 86 19.10 22.09 -22.66
C LEU A 86 20.39 21.45 -22.14
N ASP A 87 21.34 22.26 -21.68
CA ASP A 87 22.59 21.82 -21.07
C ASP A 87 22.48 21.58 -19.55
N GLY A 88 21.28 21.77 -18.98
CA GLY A 88 21.03 21.64 -17.55
C GLY A 88 21.35 22.90 -16.74
N SER A 89 21.85 23.97 -17.37
CA SER A 89 22.06 25.24 -16.69
C SER A 89 20.74 25.95 -16.40
N SER A 90 20.67 26.59 -15.23
CA SER A 90 19.53 27.41 -14.81
C SER A 90 19.95 28.89 -14.67
N ALA A 91 19.21 29.80 -15.30
CA ALA A 91 19.43 31.24 -15.23
C ALA A 91 18.20 31.99 -14.73
N LEU A 92 18.38 32.98 -13.86
CA LEU A 92 17.33 33.89 -13.44
C LEU A 92 16.90 34.76 -14.63
N THR A 93 15.61 34.77 -14.93
CA THR A 93 15.04 35.59 -16.02
C THR A 93 14.48 36.94 -15.54
N GLY A 94 14.47 37.15 -14.23
CA GLY A 94 14.00 38.38 -13.59
C GLY A 94 14.39 38.42 -12.10
N GLN A 95 14.06 39.52 -11.43
CA GLN A 95 14.26 39.66 -9.98
C GLN A 95 13.17 38.87 -9.23
N PRO A 96 13.53 38.14 -8.15
CA PRO A 96 12.55 37.56 -7.24
C PRO A 96 11.61 38.64 -6.67
N TRP A 97 10.34 38.31 -6.49
CA TRP A 97 9.35 39.21 -5.90
C TRP A 97 8.55 38.49 -4.80
N GLU A 98 8.12 39.25 -3.79
CA GLU A 98 7.32 38.72 -2.68
C GLU A 98 5.88 38.50 -3.11
N VAL A 99 5.37 37.29 -2.90
CA VAL A 99 3.99 36.94 -3.18
C VAL A 99 3.15 37.24 -1.93
N PRO A 100 2.17 38.15 -2.00
CA PRO A 100 1.29 38.42 -0.87
C PRO A 100 0.56 37.14 -0.46
N ALA A 101 0.59 36.79 0.84
CA ALA A 101 -0.21 35.69 1.37
C ALA A 101 -1.71 35.99 1.12
N GLU A 102 -2.40 35.12 0.39
CA GLU A 102 -3.85 35.24 0.21
C GLU A 102 -4.54 35.22 1.58
N PRO A 103 -5.47 36.15 1.87
CA PRO A 103 -6.25 36.11 3.10
C PRO A 103 -7.11 34.83 3.13
N PRO A 104 -7.31 34.20 4.30
CA PRO A 104 -8.10 32.99 4.40
C PRO A 104 -9.53 33.26 3.92
N THR A 105 -9.99 32.46 2.97
CA THR A 105 -11.38 32.41 2.54
C THR A 105 -12.23 32.06 3.77
N PRO A 106 -13.27 32.86 4.12
CA PRO A 106 -14.06 32.56 5.30
C PRO A 106 -14.83 31.26 5.08
N ALA A 107 -14.59 30.28 5.96
CA ALA A 107 -15.41 29.09 6.07
C ALA A 107 -16.86 29.51 6.33
N CYS A 108 -17.78 29.01 5.50
CA CYS A 108 -19.21 29.18 5.73
C CYS A 108 -19.58 28.47 7.04
N VAL A 109 -19.76 29.24 8.11
CA VAL A 109 -20.26 28.77 9.39
C VAL A 109 -21.74 28.45 9.19
N ILE A 110 -22.11 27.17 9.27
CA ILE A 110 -23.52 26.78 9.35
C ILE A 110 -23.95 27.05 10.80
N ASP A 111 -24.52 28.23 11.03
CA ASP A 111 -25.13 28.58 12.32
C ASP A 111 -26.32 27.64 12.58
N ALA A 112 -26.18 26.82 13.63
CA ALA A 112 -27.25 26.00 14.17
C ALA A 112 -28.30 26.90 14.82
N HIS A 113 -29.39 27.19 14.11
CA HIS A 113 -30.62 27.68 14.74
C HIS A 113 -31.35 26.55 15.47
N PRO A 114 -31.74 26.74 16.75
CA PRO A 114 -32.53 25.75 17.47
C PRO A 114 -33.98 25.80 16.99
N ILE A 115 -34.43 24.74 16.32
CA ILE A 115 -35.84 24.54 15.94
C ILE A 115 -36.56 23.96 17.17
N PRO A 116 -37.70 24.51 17.61
CA PRO A 116 -38.43 23.98 18.78
C PRO A 116 -39.05 22.61 18.48
N LEU A 117 -39.09 21.74 19.51
CA LEU A 117 -39.76 20.45 19.48
C LEU A 117 -41.25 20.62 19.09
N GLY A 118 -41.62 20.01 17.96
CA GLY A 118 -42.99 19.94 17.46
C GLY A 118 -43.28 18.54 16.90
N THR A 119 -44.02 17.77 17.68
CA THR A 119 -44.99 16.71 17.33
C THR A 119 -44.76 15.82 16.10
N VAL A 120 -44.65 14.52 16.39
CA VAL A 120 -44.74 13.38 15.48
C VAL A 120 -45.96 13.48 14.57
N SER A 121 -45.76 13.33 13.26
CA SER A 121 -46.84 13.10 12.28
C SER A 121 -46.52 11.78 11.54
N PRO A 122 -47.40 10.77 11.55
CA PRO A 122 -47.14 9.50 10.89
C PRO A 122 -47.20 9.65 9.36
N PRO A 123 -46.41 8.90 8.58
CA PRO A 123 -46.47 8.95 7.13
C PRO A 123 -47.76 8.30 6.62
N THR A 124 -48.72 9.10 6.19
CA THR A 124 -49.78 8.63 5.27
C THR A 124 -49.20 8.55 3.87
N GLY A 125 -48.40 7.50 3.63
CA GLY A 125 -48.03 7.05 2.30
C GLY A 125 -49.01 5.99 1.84
N VAL A 126 -49.82 6.30 0.83
CA VAL A 126 -50.70 5.33 0.17
C VAL A 126 -49.82 4.35 -0.61
N PHE A 127 -49.75 3.10 -0.17
CA PHE A 127 -49.13 2.02 -0.94
C PHE A 127 -49.98 1.74 -2.19
N GLY A 128 -49.39 1.93 -3.37
CA GLY A 128 -49.98 1.51 -4.63
C GLY A 128 -50.13 -0.02 -4.72
N PRO A 129 -51.05 -0.53 -5.56
CA PRO A 129 -51.32 -1.96 -5.66
C PRO A 129 -50.10 -2.73 -6.18
N PRO A 130 -49.86 -3.96 -5.67
CA PRO A 130 -48.71 -4.77 -6.06
C PRO A 130 -48.79 -5.17 -7.54
N PRO A 131 -47.65 -5.27 -8.25
CA PRO A 131 -47.63 -5.85 -9.59
C PRO A 131 -48.05 -7.32 -9.51
N VAL A 132 -48.99 -7.71 -10.38
CA VAL A 132 -49.45 -9.08 -10.56
C VAL A 132 -48.31 -9.88 -11.22
N MET A 133 -47.77 -10.86 -10.51
CA MET A 133 -46.90 -11.88 -11.11
C MET A 133 -47.78 -12.90 -11.85
N ASP A 134 -47.49 -13.12 -13.12
CA ASP A 134 -48.05 -14.25 -13.86
C ASP A 134 -47.59 -15.58 -13.23
N PRO A 135 -48.49 -16.56 -13.05
CA PRO A 135 -48.12 -17.87 -12.55
C PRO A 135 -47.35 -18.66 -13.63
N PRO A 136 -46.37 -19.50 -13.25
CA PRO A 136 -45.79 -20.45 -14.18
C PRO A 136 -46.86 -21.47 -14.58
N ALA A 137 -47.05 -21.63 -15.89
CA ALA A 137 -47.92 -22.65 -16.46
C ALA A 137 -47.52 -24.03 -15.95
N THR A 138 -48.46 -24.69 -15.27
CA THR A 138 -48.43 -26.12 -14.99
C THR A 138 -49.43 -26.81 -15.92
N ALA A 139 -49.11 -28.05 -16.28
CA ALA A 139 -49.93 -29.13 -16.87
C ALA A 139 -49.53 -29.45 -18.33
N GLU A 140 -49.27 -30.69 -18.75
CA GLU A 140 -49.39 -32.03 -18.14
C GLU A 140 -48.79 -33.07 -19.16
N PRO A 141 -49.07 -34.39 -19.17
CA PRO A 141 -48.21 -35.46 -18.67
C PRO A 141 -47.73 -36.44 -19.76
N GLY A 142 -46.45 -36.77 -19.79
CA GLY A 142 -45.89 -37.84 -20.65
C GLY A 142 -45.42 -39.02 -19.81
N THR A 143 -46.14 -40.12 -19.92
CA THR A 143 -45.99 -41.43 -19.24
C THR A 143 -44.60 -42.08 -19.44
N PRO A 144 -44.25 -43.06 -18.58
CA PRO A 144 -42.88 -43.45 -18.27
C PRO A 144 -42.34 -44.51 -19.23
N LEU A 145 -41.03 -44.50 -19.46
CA LEU A 145 -40.30 -45.67 -19.91
C LEU A 145 -39.15 -45.92 -18.96
N THR A 146 -39.41 -46.81 -18.01
CA THR A 146 -38.41 -47.52 -17.21
C THR A 146 -37.57 -48.48 -18.08
N PRO A 147 -36.41 -48.91 -17.56
CA PRO A 147 -35.23 -49.25 -18.35
C PRO A 147 -35.04 -50.75 -18.58
N SER A 148 -34.15 -51.10 -19.51
CA SER A 148 -33.49 -52.42 -19.50
C SER A 148 -32.17 -52.40 -20.28
N PRO A 149 -31.25 -53.33 -19.98
CA PRO A 149 -29.83 -53.04 -19.82
C PRO A 149 -28.94 -53.78 -20.83
N ALA A 150 -27.63 -53.48 -20.75
CA ALA A 150 -26.46 -54.35 -20.99
C ALA A 150 -25.38 -53.68 -21.86
N PRO A 151 -24.11 -54.12 -21.82
CA PRO A 151 -23.40 -54.85 -20.77
C PRO A 151 -22.11 -54.14 -20.31
N CYS A 152 -21.68 -54.53 -19.11
CA CYS A 152 -20.38 -54.23 -18.52
C CYS A 152 -19.21 -54.61 -19.44
N THR A 153 -18.22 -53.72 -19.52
CA THR A 153 -16.82 -54.10 -19.75
C THR A 153 -16.00 -53.79 -18.49
N PRO A 154 -15.13 -54.72 -18.05
CA PRO A 154 -14.47 -54.64 -16.75
C PRO A 154 -13.30 -53.65 -16.77
N GLN A 155 -13.30 -52.71 -15.81
CA GLN A 155 -12.11 -51.92 -15.50
C GLN A 155 -11.06 -52.78 -14.76
N PRO A 156 -9.76 -52.61 -15.06
CA PRO A 156 -8.69 -53.35 -14.42
C PRO A 156 -8.47 -52.87 -12.97
N LYS A 157 -8.42 -53.84 -12.05
CA LYS A 157 -8.15 -53.68 -10.61
C LYS A 157 -6.76 -53.06 -10.36
N PRO A 158 -6.59 -52.06 -9.49
CA PRO A 158 -5.29 -51.76 -8.90
C PRO A 158 -4.93 -52.83 -7.86
N LYS A 159 -3.74 -53.41 -7.98
CA LYS A 159 -3.18 -54.35 -6.99
C LYS A 159 -2.70 -53.59 -5.74
N PRO A 160 -2.76 -54.21 -4.55
CA PRO A 160 -2.31 -53.59 -3.31
C PRO A 160 -0.77 -53.61 -3.24
N HIS A 161 -0.17 -52.48 -2.86
CA HIS A 161 1.22 -52.42 -2.44
C HIS A 161 1.31 -52.15 -0.92
N PRO A 162 2.35 -52.69 -0.25
CA PRO A 162 2.36 -52.89 1.18
C PRO A 162 2.75 -51.64 1.98
N LEU A 163 2.32 -51.64 3.24
CA LEU A 163 2.67 -50.70 4.31
C LEU A 163 4.18 -50.47 4.42
N LEU A 164 4.61 -49.22 4.27
CA LEU A 164 5.78 -48.67 4.95
C LEU A 164 5.45 -47.24 5.45
N GLN A 165 5.43 -47.10 6.77
CA GLN A 165 5.52 -45.83 7.47
C GLN A 165 6.93 -45.24 7.25
N ALA A 166 7.01 -43.96 6.88
CA ALA A 166 8.05 -43.01 7.32
C ALA A 166 7.71 -41.61 6.74
N THR A 167 7.45 -40.66 7.64
CA THR A 167 7.63 -39.20 7.49
C THR A 167 7.67 -38.62 6.07
N ASP A 168 6.53 -38.13 5.58
CA ASP A 168 6.46 -37.28 4.39
C ASP A 168 6.48 -35.81 4.85
N LEU A 169 7.68 -35.27 5.08
CA LEU A 169 7.91 -33.82 4.98
C LEU A 169 7.81 -33.47 3.49
N PRO A 170 7.01 -32.48 3.07
CA PRO A 170 7.01 -32.07 1.67
C PRO A 170 8.41 -31.59 1.26
N PRO A 171 8.89 -31.91 0.05
CA PRO A 171 10.18 -31.44 -0.43
C PRO A 171 10.19 -29.91 -0.52
N GLU A 172 11.22 -29.31 0.06
CA GLU A 172 11.50 -27.88 0.00
C GLU A 172 11.56 -27.42 -1.47
N PRO A 173 10.82 -26.38 -1.88
CA PRO A 173 10.87 -25.89 -3.25
C PRO A 173 12.25 -25.31 -3.54
N ALA A 174 12.87 -25.76 -4.64
CA ALA A 174 14.17 -25.29 -5.11
C ALA A 174 14.25 -23.75 -5.21
N PRO A 175 15.44 -23.14 -4.99
CA PRO A 175 15.59 -21.70 -4.95
C PRO A 175 15.20 -21.06 -6.29
N ALA A 176 14.15 -20.25 -6.27
CA ALA A 176 13.70 -19.47 -7.41
C ALA A 176 14.74 -18.38 -7.79
N PRO A 177 14.80 -17.97 -9.07
CA PRO A 177 15.74 -16.95 -9.54
C PRO A 177 15.56 -15.60 -8.82
N LYS A 178 16.68 -14.93 -8.55
CA LYS A 178 16.86 -13.76 -7.67
C LYS A 178 16.18 -12.44 -8.11
N ASN A 179 15.28 -12.45 -9.09
CA ASN A 179 14.73 -11.22 -9.69
C ASN A 179 13.19 -11.13 -9.64
N SER A 180 12.55 -11.69 -8.62
CA SER A 180 11.13 -11.42 -8.35
C SER A 180 11.01 -10.63 -7.06
N THR A 181 10.87 -9.31 -7.18
CA THR A 181 10.38 -8.39 -6.15
C THR A 181 8.89 -8.66 -5.88
N ARG A 182 8.54 -9.92 -5.61
CA ARG A 182 7.19 -10.33 -5.26
C ARG A 182 7.15 -10.41 -3.75
N VAL A 183 6.45 -9.46 -3.15
CA VAL A 183 6.11 -9.38 -1.73
C VAL A 183 5.95 -10.78 -1.09
N ARG A 184 6.82 -11.08 -0.12
CA ARG A 184 6.97 -12.42 0.50
C ARG A 184 6.68 -12.40 2.01
N GLY A 185 5.63 -11.70 2.44
CA GLY A 185 5.28 -11.62 3.87
C GLY A 185 6.48 -11.24 4.75
N PHE A 186 6.77 -12.03 5.79
CA PHE A 186 7.88 -11.78 6.70
C PHE A 186 9.27 -11.87 6.07
N ASP A 187 9.44 -12.46 4.88
CA ASP A 187 10.75 -12.54 4.24
C ASP A 187 11.28 -11.12 3.90
N ALA A 188 10.41 -10.17 3.55
CA ALA A 188 10.83 -8.79 3.30
C ALA A 188 11.41 -8.12 4.55
N VAL A 189 10.81 -8.41 5.72
CA VAL A 189 11.31 -7.92 7.01
C VAL A 189 12.61 -8.63 7.39
N ALA A 190 12.70 -9.94 7.15
CA ALA A 190 13.92 -10.71 7.38
C ALA A 190 15.10 -10.19 6.53
N GLU A 191 14.89 -9.93 5.24
CA GLU A 191 15.91 -9.34 4.36
C GLU A 191 16.32 -7.93 4.84
N ALA A 192 15.39 -7.12 5.36
CA ALA A 192 15.73 -5.81 5.92
C ALA A 192 16.53 -5.89 7.23
N VAL A 193 16.36 -6.96 8.01
CA VAL A 193 17.11 -7.20 9.27
C VAL A 193 18.48 -7.84 9.01
N LEU A 194 18.56 -8.74 8.01
CA LEU A 194 19.75 -9.53 7.68
C LEU A 194 20.63 -8.88 6.61
N GLY A 195 20.07 -7.99 5.79
CA GLY A 195 20.78 -7.24 4.77
C GLY A 195 21.64 -6.12 5.36
N ASP A 196 22.59 -5.64 4.56
CA ASP A 196 23.40 -4.45 4.86
C ASP A 196 22.66 -3.16 4.46
N GLU A 197 21.33 -3.18 4.54
CA GLU A 197 20.49 -2.03 4.24
C GLU A 197 20.81 -0.92 5.25
N PRO A 198 21.05 0.32 4.80
CA PRO A 198 21.40 1.40 5.71
C PRO A 198 20.26 1.60 6.71
N SER A 199 20.60 1.47 8.00
CA SER A 199 19.69 1.78 9.10
C SER A 199 19.07 3.16 8.88
N PRO A 200 17.75 3.34 9.12
CA PRO A 200 17.09 4.61 8.84
C PRO A 200 17.83 5.76 9.52
N ALA A 201 18.22 6.77 8.74
CA ALA A 201 18.92 7.93 9.27
C ALA A 201 18.00 8.70 10.22
N GLY A 202 18.48 9.00 11.43
CA GLY A 202 17.75 9.82 12.40
C GLY A 202 17.70 9.21 13.79
N PRO A 203 16.81 9.72 14.67
CA PRO A 203 16.77 9.35 16.09
C PRO A 203 16.39 7.89 16.34
N LEU A 204 15.86 7.18 15.33
CA LEU A 204 15.50 5.77 15.40
C LEU A 204 16.61 4.82 14.91
N ALA A 205 17.71 5.33 14.36
CA ALA A 205 18.78 4.51 13.79
C ALA A 205 19.40 3.54 14.83
N GLU A 206 19.77 4.10 15.99
CA GLU A 206 20.37 3.36 17.10
C GLU A 206 19.42 2.31 17.70
N PRO A 207 18.17 2.66 18.08
CA PRO A 207 17.25 1.64 18.62
C PRO A 207 16.89 0.57 17.58
N VAL A 208 16.71 0.92 16.29
CA VAL A 208 16.47 -0.07 15.22
C VAL A 208 17.67 -1.00 15.06
N ALA A 209 18.90 -0.48 15.07
CA ALA A 209 20.11 -1.30 15.00
C ALA A 209 20.21 -2.27 16.19
N ALA A 210 19.89 -1.81 17.41
CA ALA A 210 19.89 -2.64 18.60
C ALA A 210 18.82 -3.75 18.55
N ILE A 211 17.64 -3.46 18.00
CA ILE A 211 16.60 -4.47 17.76
C ILE A 211 17.10 -5.51 16.74
N ASN A 212 17.62 -5.06 15.60
CA ASN A 212 18.12 -5.94 14.54
C ASN A 212 19.26 -6.84 15.03
N GLU A 213 20.17 -6.32 15.84
CA GLU A 213 21.22 -7.12 16.50
C GLU A 213 20.62 -8.19 17.40
N ALA A 214 19.67 -7.83 18.28
CA ALA A 214 19.01 -8.80 19.15
C ALA A 214 18.28 -9.90 18.35
N VAL A 215 17.68 -9.56 17.20
CA VAL A 215 17.08 -10.54 16.28
C VAL A 215 18.14 -11.45 15.67
N ARG A 216 19.25 -10.89 15.17
CA ARG A 216 20.36 -11.67 14.56
C ARG A 216 21.01 -12.63 15.55
N GLU A 217 21.11 -12.25 16.81
CA GLU A 217 21.61 -13.09 17.89
C GLU A 217 20.57 -14.10 18.42
N GLY A 218 19.33 -14.06 17.92
CA GLY A 218 18.25 -14.93 18.36
C GLY A 218 17.69 -14.59 19.75
N ARG A 219 17.99 -13.41 20.30
CA ARG A 219 17.48 -12.93 21.59
C ARG A 219 16.09 -12.30 21.41
N THR A 220 15.10 -13.14 21.08
CA THR A 220 13.75 -12.73 20.69
C THR A 220 13.01 -11.94 21.76
N GLU A 221 13.15 -12.29 23.05
CA GLU A 221 12.50 -11.57 24.15
C GLU A 221 13.10 -10.18 24.37
N ASP A 222 14.42 -10.05 24.19
CA ASP A 222 15.11 -8.76 24.27
C ASP A 222 14.72 -7.88 23.08
N ALA A 223 14.68 -8.45 21.87
CA ALA A 223 14.23 -7.77 20.67
C ALA A 223 12.79 -7.27 20.82
N ALA A 224 11.88 -8.11 21.37
CA ALA A 224 10.49 -7.74 21.59
C ALA A 224 10.36 -6.54 22.53
N ARG A 225 11.07 -6.59 23.67
CA ARG A 225 11.08 -5.50 24.65
C ARG A 225 11.67 -4.21 24.09
N LEU A 226 12.72 -4.29 23.27
CA LEU A 226 13.31 -3.12 22.59
C LEU A 226 12.35 -2.55 21.54
N ALA A 227 11.73 -3.40 20.72
CA ALA A 227 10.76 -3.02 19.71
C ALA A 227 9.53 -2.34 20.32
N GLU A 228 8.93 -2.92 21.37
CA GLU A 228 7.78 -2.34 22.07
C GLU A 228 8.06 -0.94 22.60
N ARG A 229 9.21 -0.75 23.28
CA ARG A 229 9.63 0.55 23.81
C ARG A 229 9.82 1.56 22.69
N THR A 230 10.49 1.15 21.61
CA THR A 230 10.81 2.01 20.48
C THR A 230 9.54 2.40 19.72
N VAL A 231 8.62 1.46 19.48
CA VAL A 231 7.29 1.74 18.89
C VAL A 231 6.51 2.71 19.77
N ALA A 232 6.49 2.51 21.09
CA ALA A 232 5.75 3.39 22.01
C ALA A 232 6.34 4.81 22.06
N GLU A 233 7.66 4.95 22.02
CA GLU A 233 8.31 6.26 21.96
C GLU A 233 8.10 6.94 20.61
N ALA A 234 8.38 6.24 19.51
CA ALA A 234 8.21 6.75 18.16
C ALA A 234 6.75 7.11 17.85
N SER A 235 5.78 6.33 18.34
CA SER A 235 4.36 6.64 18.19
C SER A 235 3.96 7.92 18.92
N ARG A 236 4.58 8.22 20.07
CA ARG A 236 4.31 9.46 20.82
C ARG A 236 4.93 10.69 20.16
N THR A 237 6.08 10.54 19.53
CA THR A 237 6.83 11.65 18.93
C THR A 237 6.43 11.94 17.48
N LEU A 238 6.24 10.90 16.67
CA LEU A 238 5.96 10.97 15.24
C LEU A 238 4.49 10.72 14.90
N GLY A 239 3.75 10.08 15.80
CA GLY A 239 2.37 9.65 15.59
C GLY A 239 2.25 8.18 15.16
N PRO A 240 1.12 7.51 15.45
CA PRO A 240 0.97 6.07 15.21
C PRO A 240 0.94 5.69 13.73
N GLU A 241 0.53 6.56 12.80
CA GLU A 241 0.47 6.23 11.37
C GLU A 241 1.73 6.68 10.60
N HIS A 242 2.76 7.20 11.30
CA HIS A 242 3.99 7.65 10.66
C HIS A 242 4.76 6.47 10.04
N PRO A 243 5.33 6.59 8.81
CA PRO A 243 5.98 5.49 8.10
C PRO A 243 7.04 4.73 8.91
N GLU A 244 7.91 5.45 9.62
CA GLU A 244 8.92 4.84 10.52
C GLU A 244 8.29 4.01 11.64
N VAL A 245 7.14 4.44 12.17
CA VAL A 245 6.43 3.72 13.22
C VAL A 245 5.76 2.47 12.65
N LEU A 246 5.24 2.54 11.42
CA LEU A 246 4.71 1.37 10.73
C LEU A 246 5.80 0.33 10.49
N ARG A 247 6.98 0.73 10.00
CA ARG A 247 8.12 -0.18 9.82
C ARG A 247 8.60 -0.81 11.13
N LEU A 248 8.58 -0.06 12.23
CA LEU A 248 8.85 -0.60 13.56
C LEU A 248 7.78 -1.61 14.02
N ARG A 249 6.50 -1.40 13.71
CA ARG A 249 5.43 -2.37 14.00
C ARG A 249 5.54 -3.62 13.14
N GLU A 250 5.97 -3.51 11.89
CA GLU A 250 6.29 -4.67 11.04
C GLU A 250 7.40 -5.52 11.62
N LEU A 251 8.48 -4.87 12.08
CA LEU A 251 9.57 -5.53 12.78
C LEU A 251 9.08 -6.19 14.08
N ALA A 252 8.22 -5.51 14.86
CA ALA A 252 7.63 -6.09 16.07
C ALA A 252 6.76 -7.32 15.75
N ALA A 253 5.99 -7.31 14.66
CA ALA A 253 5.21 -8.46 14.20
C ALA A 253 6.11 -9.64 13.83
N TYR A 254 7.24 -9.37 13.15
CA TYR A 254 8.23 -10.39 12.82
C TYR A 254 8.89 -10.99 14.06
N ILE A 255 9.25 -10.15 15.04
CA ILE A 255 9.83 -10.61 16.31
C ILE A 255 8.85 -11.49 17.07
N ALA A 256 7.57 -11.11 17.14
CA ALA A 256 6.53 -11.95 17.75
C ALA A 256 6.40 -13.30 17.04
N TYR A 257 6.53 -13.32 15.72
CA TYR A 257 6.53 -14.57 14.95
C TYR A 257 7.74 -15.46 15.30
N LEU A 258 8.94 -14.89 15.42
CA LEU A 258 10.14 -15.62 15.85
C LEU A 258 10.06 -16.12 17.29
N ALA A 259 9.41 -15.37 18.18
CA ALA A 259 9.17 -15.75 19.57
C ALA A 259 8.12 -16.88 19.73
N GLY A 260 7.47 -17.30 18.63
CA GLY A 260 6.42 -18.31 18.69
C GLY A 260 5.08 -17.79 19.23
N GLU A 261 4.83 -16.48 19.08
CA GLU A 261 3.57 -15.80 19.43
C GLU A 261 2.77 -15.47 18.14
N PRO A 262 2.20 -16.47 17.44
CA PRO A 262 1.59 -16.28 16.12
C PRO A 262 0.31 -15.45 16.14
N ASP A 263 -0.43 -15.48 17.25
CA ASP A 263 -1.62 -14.64 17.48
C ASP A 263 -1.24 -13.15 17.58
N ARG A 264 -0.19 -12.84 18.32
CA ARG A 264 0.34 -11.49 18.45
C ARG A 264 0.93 -10.99 17.13
N ALA A 265 1.73 -11.82 16.46
CA ALA A 265 2.31 -11.50 15.16
C ALA A 265 1.22 -11.23 14.12
N PHE A 266 0.15 -12.04 14.11
CA PHE A 266 -1.00 -11.83 13.25
C PHE A 266 -1.68 -10.49 13.51
N ALA A 267 -2.00 -10.19 14.77
CA ALA A 267 -2.71 -8.97 15.14
C ALA A 267 -1.93 -7.71 14.71
N LEU A 268 -0.63 -7.66 14.97
CA LEU A 268 0.23 -6.55 14.58
C LEU A 268 0.32 -6.39 13.06
N ALA A 269 0.52 -7.49 12.33
CA ALA A 269 0.60 -7.45 10.87
C ALA A 269 -0.73 -7.01 10.23
N LEU A 270 -1.88 -7.49 10.76
CA LEU A 270 -3.19 -7.11 10.26
C LEU A 270 -3.53 -5.64 10.57
N GLU A 271 -3.13 -5.14 11.74
CA GLU A 271 -3.28 -3.73 12.10
C GLU A 271 -2.53 -2.82 11.11
N VAL A 272 -1.25 -3.13 10.84
CA VAL A 272 -0.42 -2.37 9.89
C VAL A 272 -0.99 -2.46 8.47
N ALA A 273 -1.46 -3.64 8.04
CA ALA A 273 -2.14 -3.81 6.76
C ALA A 273 -3.37 -2.90 6.64
N GLY A 274 -4.17 -2.80 7.70
CA GLY A 274 -5.35 -1.94 7.74
C GLY A 274 -4.99 -0.44 7.65
N ILE A 275 -3.88 -0.03 8.25
CA ILE A 275 -3.39 1.36 8.15
C ILE A 275 -2.97 1.67 6.71
N HIS A 276 -2.15 0.81 6.08
CA HIS A 276 -1.74 1.00 4.68
C HIS A 276 -2.92 0.96 3.71
N HIS A 277 -3.92 0.10 3.95
CA HIS A 277 -5.13 0.05 3.15
C HIS A 277 -5.90 1.38 3.20
N ARG A 278 -6.09 1.97 4.40
CA ARG A 278 -6.71 3.30 4.54
C ARG A 278 -5.89 4.42 3.91
N ALA A 279 -4.57 4.29 3.88
CA ALA A 279 -3.66 5.20 3.20
C ALA A 279 -3.58 4.97 1.68
N HIS A 280 -4.31 4.00 1.14
CA HIS A 280 -4.28 3.56 -0.26
C HIS A 280 -2.91 3.05 -0.75
N ASP A 281 -2.05 2.64 0.16
CA ASP A 281 -0.79 1.97 -0.13
C ASP A 281 -1.04 0.45 -0.29
N ARG A 282 -1.45 0.07 -1.50
CA ARG A 282 -1.86 -1.32 -1.82
C ARG A 282 -0.71 -2.31 -1.72
N GLU A 283 0.51 -1.89 -2.06
CA GLU A 283 1.67 -2.76 -2.06
C GLU A 283 2.10 -3.11 -0.64
N ALA A 284 2.25 -2.10 0.22
CA ALA A 284 2.54 -2.31 1.63
C ALA A 284 1.42 -3.10 2.32
N ALA A 285 0.15 -2.69 2.13
CA ALA A 285 -0.99 -3.38 2.72
C ALA A 285 -1.03 -4.87 2.35
N TYR A 286 -0.78 -5.22 1.09
CA TYR A 286 -0.74 -6.61 0.67
C TYR A 286 0.44 -7.37 1.29
N GLY A 287 1.60 -6.72 1.45
CA GLY A 287 2.74 -7.32 2.16
C GLY A 287 2.45 -7.66 3.60
N ASN A 288 1.79 -6.75 4.32
CA ASN A 288 1.38 -7.00 5.69
C ASN A 288 0.29 -8.08 5.78
N VAL A 289 -0.64 -8.16 4.81
CA VAL A 289 -1.59 -9.28 4.71
C VAL A 289 -0.88 -10.61 4.53
N LEU A 290 0.19 -10.66 3.72
CA LEU A 290 0.97 -11.89 3.54
C LEU A 290 1.74 -12.26 4.82
N SER A 291 2.27 -11.29 5.57
CA SER A 291 2.85 -11.50 6.90
C SER A 291 1.83 -12.05 7.90
N ALA A 292 0.63 -11.46 7.94
CA ALA A 292 -0.47 -11.94 8.76
C ALA A 292 -0.87 -13.37 8.34
N ALA A 293 -0.97 -13.67 7.05
CA ALA A 293 -1.27 -15.02 6.56
C ALA A 293 -0.19 -16.05 6.97
N THR A 294 1.08 -15.64 7.06
CA THR A 294 2.16 -16.50 7.58
C THR A 294 1.99 -16.76 9.07
N ALA A 295 1.75 -15.73 9.88
CA ALA A 295 1.48 -15.87 11.32
C ALA A 295 0.24 -16.73 11.58
N TRP A 296 -0.86 -16.47 10.87
CA TRP A 296 -2.11 -17.23 10.94
C TRP A 296 -1.93 -18.72 10.66
N ARG A 297 -1.04 -19.09 9.73
CA ARG A 297 -0.75 -20.50 9.45
C ARG A 297 -0.11 -21.23 10.63
N ALA A 298 0.62 -20.51 11.48
CA ALA A 298 1.28 -21.05 12.67
C ALA A 298 0.33 -21.19 13.88
N VAL A 299 -0.84 -20.54 13.88
CA VAL A 299 -1.88 -20.70 14.90
C VAL A 299 -2.35 -22.17 14.94
N ARG A 300 -2.30 -22.78 16.13
CA ARG A 300 -2.58 -24.22 16.34
C ARG A 300 -4.00 -24.50 16.80
N ASP A 301 -4.57 -23.58 17.57
CA ASP A 301 -5.97 -23.63 18.01
C ASP A 301 -6.89 -23.38 16.80
N PRO A 302 -7.77 -24.34 16.44
CA PRO A 302 -8.64 -24.18 15.30
C PRO A 302 -9.74 -23.13 15.50
N GLU A 303 -10.24 -22.90 16.73
CA GLU A 303 -11.28 -21.89 16.97
C GLU A 303 -10.70 -20.48 16.82
N LEU A 304 -9.54 -20.24 17.44
CA LEU A 304 -8.80 -19.01 17.22
C LEU A 304 -8.40 -18.85 15.75
N GLY A 305 -7.95 -19.92 15.10
CA GLY A 305 -7.62 -19.93 13.68
C GLY A 305 -8.80 -19.54 12.78
N LEU A 306 -10.03 -19.95 13.10
CA LEU A 306 -11.22 -19.52 12.36
C LEU A 306 -11.48 -18.03 12.53
N ARG A 307 -11.51 -17.53 13.78
CA ARG A 307 -11.76 -16.11 14.05
C ARG A 307 -10.77 -15.19 13.33
N LEU A 308 -9.47 -15.48 13.46
CA LEU A 308 -8.42 -14.71 12.80
C LEU A 308 -8.47 -14.86 11.28
N GLY A 309 -8.87 -16.05 10.79
CA GLY A 309 -9.00 -16.31 9.36
C GLY A 309 -10.12 -15.51 8.70
N ASP A 310 -11.24 -15.30 9.39
CA ASP A 310 -12.34 -14.45 8.91
C ASP A 310 -11.87 -12.99 8.74
N GLU A 311 -11.17 -12.44 9.73
CA GLU A 311 -10.62 -11.08 9.68
C GLU A 311 -9.60 -10.93 8.53
N LEU A 312 -8.71 -11.92 8.36
CA LEU A 312 -7.72 -11.94 7.28
C LEU A 312 -8.37 -11.96 5.89
N ILE A 313 -9.36 -12.85 5.69
CA ILE A 313 -10.02 -13.01 4.39
C ILE A 313 -10.85 -11.78 4.06
N ALA A 314 -11.47 -11.14 5.05
CA ALA A 314 -12.22 -9.90 4.85
C ALA A 314 -11.30 -8.79 4.32
N LEU A 315 -10.18 -8.52 5.00
CA LEU A 315 -9.24 -7.47 4.55
C LEU A 315 -8.60 -7.80 3.20
N TRP A 316 -8.20 -9.07 2.99
CA TRP A 316 -7.63 -9.48 1.70
C TRP A 316 -8.64 -9.34 0.57
N SER A 317 -9.90 -9.73 0.78
CA SER A 317 -10.94 -9.59 -0.26
C SER A 317 -11.16 -8.12 -0.63
N ALA A 318 -11.20 -7.21 0.35
CA ALA A 318 -11.30 -5.77 0.09
C ALA A 318 -10.10 -5.24 -0.73
N LEU A 319 -8.88 -5.65 -0.39
CA LEU A 319 -7.69 -5.28 -1.17
C LEU A 319 -7.72 -5.83 -2.60
N ALA A 320 -8.26 -7.04 -2.81
CA ALA A 320 -8.38 -7.62 -4.14
C ALA A 320 -9.42 -6.90 -5.01
N GLU A 321 -10.49 -6.36 -4.42
CA GLU A 321 -11.49 -5.54 -5.11
C GLU A 321 -10.91 -4.18 -5.54
N ASP A 322 -10.02 -3.61 -4.72
CA ASP A 322 -9.32 -2.35 -5.01
C ASP A 322 -8.25 -2.45 -6.12
N GLY A 323 -7.97 -3.66 -6.61
CA GLY A 323 -6.92 -3.95 -7.61
C GLY A 323 -5.50 -4.03 -7.03
N GLY A 324 -4.49 -4.05 -7.91
CA GLY A 324 -3.08 -4.14 -7.51
C GLY A 324 -2.63 -5.58 -7.18
N PRO A 325 -1.54 -5.76 -6.41
CA PRO A 325 -0.88 -7.05 -6.28
C PRO A 325 -1.75 -8.13 -5.61
N ALA A 326 -2.73 -7.74 -4.78
CA ALA A 326 -3.70 -8.66 -4.19
C ALA A 326 -4.64 -9.28 -5.25
N ALA A 327 -5.01 -8.51 -6.27
CA ALA A 327 -5.88 -8.95 -7.37
C ALA A 327 -5.15 -9.83 -8.39
N GLU A 328 -3.83 -9.65 -8.54
CA GLU A 328 -2.99 -10.42 -9.45
C GLU A 328 -2.72 -11.85 -8.96
N GLU A 329 -2.93 -12.12 -7.67
CA GLU A 329 -2.66 -13.42 -7.03
C GLU A 329 -3.90 -14.08 -6.38
N PRO A 330 -5.01 -14.26 -7.11
CA PRO A 330 -6.27 -14.75 -6.54
C PRO A 330 -6.15 -16.15 -5.92
N GLY A 331 -5.23 -16.98 -6.41
CA GLY A 331 -4.99 -18.32 -5.89
C GLY A 331 -4.51 -18.35 -4.42
N ARG A 332 -3.87 -17.27 -3.93
CA ARG A 332 -3.45 -17.18 -2.52
C ARG A 332 -4.63 -16.93 -1.59
N LEU A 333 -5.59 -16.09 -1.98
CA LEU A 333 -6.85 -15.89 -1.26
C LEU A 333 -7.69 -17.17 -1.26
N GLU A 334 -7.76 -17.86 -2.40
CA GLU A 334 -8.49 -19.13 -2.50
C GLU A 334 -7.88 -20.24 -1.63
N SER A 335 -6.55 -20.25 -1.52
CA SER A 335 -5.82 -21.13 -0.60
C SER A 335 -6.15 -20.84 0.87
N ALA A 336 -6.32 -19.57 1.24
CA ALA A 336 -6.75 -19.17 2.58
C ALA A 336 -8.19 -19.64 2.87
N ARG A 337 -9.13 -19.43 1.93
CA ARG A 337 -10.51 -19.94 2.02
C ARG A 337 -10.57 -21.45 2.16
N THR A 338 -9.77 -22.18 1.39
CA THR A 338 -9.69 -23.65 1.50
C THR A 338 -9.17 -24.09 2.88
N ARG A 339 -8.23 -23.34 3.47
CA ARG A 339 -7.77 -23.60 4.84
C ARG A 339 -8.88 -23.37 5.87
N MET A 340 -9.72 -22.35 5.70
CA MET A 340 -10.87 -22.13 6.58
C MET A 340 -11.80 -23.34 6.60
N THR A 341 -12.17 -23.89 5.44
CA THR A 341 -13.00 -25.11 5.37
C THR A 341 -12.39 -26.26 6.17
N ARG A 342 -11.08 -26.49 6.05
CA ARG A 342 -10.37 -27.53 6.81
C ARG A 342 -10.33 -27.25 8.32
N LEU A 343 -10.20 -25.99 8.72
CA LEU A 343 -10.24 -25.60 10.13
C LEU A 343 -11.64 -25.81 10.72
N THR A 344 -12.70 -25.50 9.97
CA THR A 344 -14.10 -25.74 10.38
C THR A 344 -14.33 -27.23 10.61
N GLU A 345 -13.90 -28.09 9.69
CA GLU A 345 -14.00 -29.55 9.86
C GLU A 345 -13.22 -30.06 11.07
N ARG A 346 -12.07 -29.44 11.39
CA ARG A 346 -11.26 -29.83 12.54
C ARG A 346 -11.86 -29.36 13.85
N ALA A 347 -12.39 -28.13 13.91
CA ALA A 347 -13.08 -27.58 15.07
C ALA A 347 -14.33 -28.40 15.41
N ALA A 348 -15.08 -28.84 14.40
CA ALA A 348 -16.27 -29.69 14.59
C ALA A 348 -15.96 -31.10 15.14
N ARG A 349 -14.69 -31.51 15.21
CA ARG A 349 -14.25 -32.81 15.74
C ARG A 349 -13.68 -32.73 17.17
N LEU A 350 -13.50 -31.53 17.72
CA LEU A 350 -13.02 -31.30 19.09
C LEU A 350 -14.17 -31.29 20.09
#